data_AF-A0A961V7K8-F1
#
_entry.id   AF-A0A961V7K8-F1
#
_cell.length_a   1.000
_cell.length_b   1.000
_cell.length_c   1.000
_cell.angle_alpha   90.00
_cell.angle_beta   90.00
_cell.angle_gamma   90.00
#
_symmetry.space_group_name_H-M   'P 1'
#
loop_
_entity.id
_entity.type
_entity.pdbx_description
1 polymer ?
#
loop_
_entity_poly.entity_id
_entity_poly.type
_entity_poly.pdbx_seq_one_letter_code
_entity_poly.pdbx_strand_id
1 'polypeptide(L)'
;MMPAYQRLETLPEEILPVKYPRDAGWRPAAADNPLNAWYWRCEIAGAGDGVLAGRTVAVKDNICVAGVPMMNGSALLEGYVPDHDATVVTRILDAGGTIAGKATCEDLCFSGASHTAATGPIHNPHNPDHSAGGSSGGSAALVASGAVDMALGGDQGG
;
A
#
# COMPACT_ATOMS: atom_id res chain seq x y z
N MET A 1 -37.42 -1.51 4.18
CA MET A 1 -36.49 -1.03 3.13
C MET A 1 -37.30 -0.75 1.86
N MET A 2 -37.06 0.37 1.16
CA MET A 2 -37.85 0.70 -0.04
C MET A 2 -37.60 -0.32 -1.18
N PRO A 3 -38.61 -0.71 -1.99
CA PRO A 3 -38.47 -1.70 -3.06
C PRO A 3 -37.35 -1.42 -4.06
N ALA A 4 -37.02 -0.15 -4.28
CA ALA A 4 -35.91 0.25 -5.16
C ALA A 4 -34.54 -0.25 -4.66
N TYR A 5 -34.31 -0.29 -3.35
CA TYR A 5 -33.04 -0.78 -2.79
C TYR A 5 -32.93 -2.31 -2.89
N GLN A 6 -34.03 -3.02 -2.68
CA GLN A 6 -34.06 -4.48 -2.85
C GLN A 6 -33.72 -4.88 -4.28
N ARG A 7 -34.14 -4.10 -5.28
CA ARG A 7 -33.76 -4.33 -6.67
C ARG A 7 -32.25 -4.19 -6.88
N LEU A 8 -31.60 -3.19 -6.26
CA LEU A 8 -30.15 -3.00 -6.38
C LEU A 8 -29.37 -4.20 -5.85
N GLU A 9 -29.81 -4.80 -4.74
CA GLU A 9 -29.17 -6.00 -4.17
C GLU A 9 -29.28 -7.25 -5.06
N THR A 10 -30.20 -7.27 -6.03
CA THR A 10 -30.33 -8.36 -7.01
C THR A 10 -29.49 -8.16 -8.26
N LEU A 11 -28.91 -6.97 -8.45
CA LEU A 11 -28.06 -6.71 -9.61
C LEU A 11 -26.72 -7.43 -9.43
N PRO A 12 -26.17 -8.03 -10.50
CA PRO A 12 -24.84 -8.63 -10.43
C PRO A 12 -23.79 -7.56 -10.12
N GLU A 13 -22.88 -7.88 -9.21
CA GLU A 13 -21.72 -7.06 -8.91
C GLU A 13 -20.62 -7.34 -9.94
N GLU A 14 -20.10 -6.27 -10.55
CA GLU A 14 -18.98 -6.38 -11.49
C GLU A 14 -17.67 -6.41 -10.72
N ILE A 15 -17.10 -7.62 -10.61
CA ILE A 15 -15.82 -7.82 -9.92
C ILE A 15 -14.68 -7.69 -10.93
N LEU A 16 -13.74 -6.78 -10.67
CA LEU A 16 -12.56 -6.61 -11.51
C LEU A 16 -11.64 -7.83 -11.40
N PRO A 17 -11.13 -8.37 -12.51
CA PRO A 17 -10.29 -9.56 -12.48
C PRO A 17 -8.93 -9.28 -11.85
N VAL A 18 -8.53 -10.15 -10.93
CA VAL A 18 -7.20 -10.16 -10.31
C VAL A 18 -6.28 -11.05 -11.14
N LYS A 19 -5.33 -10.46 -11.87
CA LYS A 19 -4.54 -11.17 -12.91
C LYS A 19 -3.43 -12.07 -12.39
N TYR A 20 -2.72 -11.62 -11.35
CA TYR A 20 -1.49 -12.27 -10.87
C TYR A 20 -1.74 -13.01 -9.55
N PRO A 21 -1.20 -14.25 -9.40
CA PRO A 21 -1.26 -15.01 -8.14
C PRO A 21 -0.63 -14.24 -6.99
N ARG A 22 -1.17 -14.43 -5.79
CA ARG A 22 -0.73 -13.73 -4.58
C ARG A 22 -1.17 -14.44 -3.32
N ASP A 23 -0.44 -14.16 -2.25
CA ASP A 23 -0.69 -14.62 -0.91
C ASP A 23 -1.24 -13.44 -0.08
N ALA A 24 -1.86 -13.72 1.07
CA ALA A 24 -2.37 -12.69 1.96
C ALA A 24 -1.28 -11.79 2.59
N GLY A 25 0.00 -12.17 2.44
CA GLY A 25 1.13 -11.47 3.05
C GLY A 25 1.17 -11.60 4.58
N TRP A 26 1.92 -10.74 5.24
CA TRP A 26 2.04 -10.71 6.69
C TRP A 26 2.31 -9.30 7.24
N ARG A 27 1.94 -9.06 8.49
CA ARG A 27 2.40 -7.89 9.23
C ARG A 27 3.84 -8.13 9.72
N PRO A 28 4.81 -7.29 9.36
CA PRO A 28 6.19 -7.47 9.83
C PRO A 28 6.30 -7.21 11.33
N ALA A 29 7.21 -7.94 11.99
CA ALA A 29 7.58 -7.65 13.37
C ALA A 29 8.38 -6.34 13.44
N ALA A 30 8.41 -5.71 14.62
CA ALA A 30 9.15 -4.45 14.81
C ALA A 30 10.65 -4.56 14.46
N ALA A 31 11.26 -5.72 14.71
CA ALA A 31 12.66 -5.98 14.37
C ALA A 31 12.93 -5.94 12.86
N ASP A 32 11.93 -6.32 12.04
CA ASP A 32 12.01 -6.32 10.57
C ASP A 32 11.41 -5.04 9.95
N ASN A 33 10.98 -4.09 10.78
CA ASN A 33 10.38 -2.82 10.37
C ASN A 33 10.89 -1.65 11.23
N PRO A 34 12.22 -1.43 11.32
CA PRO A 34 12.81 -0.47 12.25
C PRO A 34 12.41 1.00 12.00
N LEU A 35 11.96 1.32 10.79
CA LEU A 35 11.49 2.66 10.42
C LEU A 35 9.97 2.84 10.57
N ASN A 36 9.26 1.78 10.95
CA ASN A 36 7.79 1.71 10.93
C ASN A 36 7.16 2.06 9.55
N ALA A 37 7.92 1.81 8.48
CA ALA A 37 7.58 2.24 7.14
C ALA A 37 6.77 1.20 6.36
N TRP A 38 6.76 -0.06 6.82
CA TRP A 38 5.84 -1.10 6.33
C TRP A 38 4.57 -1.15 7.18
N TYR A 39 3.42 -1.16 6.52
CA TYR A 39 2.17 -1.59 7.15
C TYR A 39 2.00 -3.11 7.01
N TRP A 40 2.18 -3.62 5.80
CA TRP A 40 2.01 -5.03 5.47
C TRP A 40 3.05 -5.45 4.42
N ARG A 41 3.61 -6.64 4.56
CA ARG A 41 4.55 -7.22 3.60
C ARG A 41 3.83 -8.26 2.75
N CYS A 42 4.14 -8.31 1.47
CA CYS A 42 3.72 -9.36 0.56
C CYS A 42 4.77 -9.51 -0.55
N GLU A 43 4.62 -10.54 -1.37
CA GLU A 43 5.40 -10.69 -2.59
C GLU A 43 4.45 -11.09 -3.71
N ILE A 44 4.20 -10.16 -4.62
CA ILE A 44 3.34 -10.40 -5.79
C ILE A 44 4.19 -10.18 -7.02
N ALA A 45 4.59 -11.28 -7.65
CA ALA A 45 5.34 -11.25 -8.89
C ALA A 45 4.42 -10.85 -10.06
N GLY A 46 4.86 -9.88 -10.85
CA GLY A 46 4.23 -9.49 -12.10
C GLY A 46 4.55 -10.45 -13.26
N ALA A 47 4.45 -9.93 -14.48
CA ALA A 47 4.90 -10.63 -15.67
C ALA A 47 6.39 -11.03 -15.59
N GLY A 48 6.77 -12.11 -16.27
CA GLY A 48 8.15 -12.61 -16.28
C GLY A 48 9.14 -11.71 -17.05
N ASP A 49 8.63 -10.69 -17.74
CA ASP A 49 9.36 -9.72 -18.56
C ASP A 49 8.75 -8.32 -18.40
N GLY A 50 9.40 -7.33 -19.03
CA GLY A 50 8.95 -5.94 -19.03
C GLY A 50 9.98 -4.97 -18.45
N VAL A 51 9.65 -3.68 -18.51
CA VAL A 51 10.58 -2.59 -18.14
C VAL A 51 10.85 -2.51 -16.63
N LEU A 52 10.02 -3.14 -15.81
CA LEU A 52 10.18 -3.24 -14.36
C LEU A 52 10.62 -4.65 -13.92
N ALA A 53 10.95 -5.54 -14.85
CA ALA A 53 11.40 -6.89 -14.52
C ALA A 53 12.59 -6.85 -13.55
N GLY A 54 12.49 -7.61 -12.46
CA GLY A 54 13.49 -7.65 -11.39
C GLY A 54 13.50 -6.43 -10.45
N ARG A 55 12.51 -5.53 -10.55
CA ARG A 55 12.36 -4.39 -9.64
C ARG A 55 11.28 -4.62 -8.60
N THR A 56 11.56 -4.21 -7.38
CA THR A 56 10.63 -4.24 -6.25
C THR A 56 9.95 -2.89 -6.08
N VAL A 57 8.64 -2.92 -5.81
CA VAL A 57 7.81 -1.72 -5.63
C VAL A 57 7.01 -1.81 -4.34
N ALA A 58 7.15 -0.81 -3.47
CA ALA A 58 6.23 -0.62 -2.35
C ALA A 58 5.01 0.21 -2.80
N VAL A 59 3.83 -0.15 -2.33
CA VAL A 59 2.57 0.55 -2.66
C VAL A 59 2.10 1.33 -1.44
N LYS A 60 1.94 2.65 -1.54
CA LYS A 60 1.38 3.46 -0.43
C LYS A 60 0.06 2.85 0.05
N ASP A 61 -0.13 2.78 1.35
CA ASP A 61 -1.20 1.97 1.93
C ASP A 61 -2.61 2.45 1.56
N ASN A 62 -2.77 3.70 1.14
CA ASN A 62 -4.03 4.24 0.62
C ASN A 62 -4.40 3.76 -0.80
N ILE A 63 -3.57 2.91 -1.43
CA ILE A 63 -3.80 2.33 -2.76
C ILE A 63 -4.17 0.85 -2.60
N CYS A 64 -5.29 0.46 -3.21
CA CYS A 64 -5.80 -0.91 -3.18
C CYS A 64 -4.86 -1.89 -3.89
N VAL A 65 -4.60 -3.01 -3.23
CA VAL A 65 -3.95 -4.21 -3.78
C VAL A 65 -4.82 -5.39 -3.39
N ALA A 66 -5.45 -6.06 -4.36
CA ALA A 66 -6.47 -7.08 -4.07
C ALA A 66 -5.92 -8.17 -3.16
N GLY A 67 -6.67 -8.53 -2.12
CA GLY A 67 -6.32 -9.58 -1.16
C GLY A 67 -5.22 -9.22 -0.15
N VAL A 68 -4.65 -8.00 -0.21
CA VAL A 68 -3.64 -7.52 0.74
C VAL A 68 -4.26 -6.47 1.66
N PRO A 69 -4.20 -6.64 2.99
CA PRO A 69 -4.77 -5.68 3.93
C PRO A 69 -4.32 -4.24 3.68
N MET A 70 -5.18 -3.28 4.02
CA MET A 70 -4.85 -1.85 4.05
C MET A 70 -5.62 -1.14 5.16
N MET A 71 -5.07 -0.02 5.64
CA MET A 71 -5.69 0.83 6.65
C MET A 71 -5.61 2.34 6.34
N ASN A 72 -4.90 2.75 5.28
CA ASN A 72 -4.70 4.18 4.94
C ASN A 72 -4.18 5.00 6.15
N GLY A 73 -3.25 4.41 6.90
CA GLY A 73 -2.71 5.00 8.13
C GLY A 73 -3.72 5.20 9.27
N SER A 74 -4.98 4.79 9.11
CA SER A 74 -6.09 5.15 9.98
C SER A 74 -6.65 3.94 10.71
N ALA A 75 -6.89 4.08 12.01
CA ALA A 75 -7.60 3.06 12.78
C ALA A 75 -9.04 2.84 12.26
N LEU A 76 -9.62 3.81 11.53
CA LEU A 76 -10.96 3.70 10.94
C LEU A 76 -11.05 2.61 9.87
N LEU A 77 -9.96 2.36 9.14
CA LEU A 77 -9.92 1.40 8.02
C LEU A 77 -9.10 0.15 8.34
N GLU A 78 -8.61 0.01 9.58
CA GLU A 78 -7.90 -1.20 10.02
C GLU A 78 -8.77 -2.45 9.81
N GLY A 79 -8.20 -3.46 9.18
CA GLY A 79 -8.88 -4.72 8.85
C GLY A 79 -9.59 -4.74 7.50
N TYR A 80 -9.61 -3.63 6.74
CA TYR A 80 -10.10 -3.63 5.37
C TYR A 80 -9.15 -4.39 4.43
N VAL A 81 -9.74 -5.23 3.57
CA VAL A 81 -9.02 -5.96 2.52
C VAL A 81 -9.75 -5.69 1.20
N PRO A 82 -9.14 -4.96 0.25
CA PRO A 82 -9.75 -4.68 -1.04
C PRO A 82 -9.83 -5.94 -1.90
N ASP A 83 -10.83 -5.98 -2.77
CA ASP A 83 -11.10 -7.06 -3.72
C ASP A 83 -10.54 -6.81 -5.12
N HIS A 84 -10.00 -5.61 -5.38
CA HIS A 84 -9.45 -5.19 -6.66
C HIS A 84 -8.07 -4.54 -6.52
N ASP A 85 -7.28 -4.66 -7.59
CA ASP A 85 -6.06 -3.89 -7.74
C ASP A 85 -6.41 -2.49 -8.24
N ALA A 86 -5.78 -1.46 -7.66
CA ALA A 86 -5.77 -0.15 -8.30
C ALA A 86 -5.11 -0.26 -9.69
N THR A 87 -5.57 0.51 -10.67
CA THR A 87 -5.06 0.44 -12.05
C THR A 87 -3.53 0.56 -12.14
N VAL A 88 -2.92 1.37 -11.28
CA VAL A 88 -1.45 1.54 -11.23
C VAL A 88 -0.73 0.27 -10.75
N VAL A 89 -1.35 -0.50 -9.84
CA VAL A 89 -0.82 -1.79 -9.38
C VAL A 89 -0.85 -2.80 -10.52
N THR A 90 -1.98 -2.90 -11.24
CA THR A 90 -2.09 -3.75 -12.43
C THR A 90 -1.02 -3.40 -13.46
N ARG A 91 -0.78 -2.11 -13.73
CA ARG A 91 0.23 -1.65 -14.69
C ARG A 91 1.66 -1.97 -14.27
N ILE A 92 1.98 -1.89 -12.98
CA ILE A 92 3.29 -2.26 -12.45
C ILE A 92 3.53 -3.77 -12.64
N LEU A 93 2.55 -4.59 -12.27
CA LEU A 93 2.63 -6.04 -12.42
C LEU A 93 2.71 -6.43 -13.91
N ASP A 94 1.90 -5.82 -14.77
CA ASP A 94 1.95 -6.02 -16.23
C ASP A 94 3.29 -5.59 -16.85
N ALA A 95 4.02 -4.67 -16.21
CA ALA A 95 5.37 -4.25 -16.62
C ALA A 95 6.50 -5.09 -16.01
N GLY A 96 6.17 -6.17 -15.28
CA GLY A 96 7.11 -7.11 -14.68
C GLY A 96 7.62 -6.73 -13.28
N GLY A 97 7.05 -5.69 -12.66
CA GLY A 97 7.44 -5.28 -11.31
C GLY A 97 6.89 -6.24 -10.24
N THR A 98 7.62 -6.40 -9.14
CA THR A 98 7.19 -7.17 -7.97
C THR A 98 6.67 -6.25 -6.89
N ILE A 99 5.41 -6.40 -6.47
CA ILE A 99 4.88 -5.66 -5.33
C ILE A 99 5.41 -6.31 -4.05
N ALA A 100 6.16 -5.53 -3.26
CA ALA A 100 6.84 -6.00 -2.05
C ALA A 100 6.06 -5.73 -0.74
N GLY A 101 4.94 -5.02 -0.84
CA GLY A 101 4.10 -4.72 0.32
C GLY A 101 3.44 -3.35 0.27
N LYS A 102 2.78 -3.02 1.37
CA LYS A 102 2.08 -1.77 1.64
C LYS A 102 2.93 -0.87 2.53
N ALA A 103 3.21 0.34 2.05
CA ALA A 103 3.99 1.34 2.77
C ALA A 103 3.07 2.22 3.62
N THR A 104 3.41 2.40 4.90
CA THR A 104 2.65 3.22 5.85
C THR A 104 2.46 4.64 5.31
N CYS A 105 1.27 5.19 5.46
CA CYS A 105 0.96 6.59 5.20
C CYS A 105 0.33 7.24 6.43
N GLU A 106 0.24 8.56 6.43
CA GLU A 106 -0.42 9.32 7.49
C GLU A 106 -1.92 8.97 7.61
N ASP A 107 -2.51 9.22 8.78
CA ASP A 107 -3.93 9.00 9.05
C ASP A 107 -4.81 9.74 8.05
N LEU A 108 -5.52 8.97 7.22
CA LEU A 108 -6.32 9.45 6.09
C LEU A 108 -5.55 10.38 5.14
N CYS A 109 -4.23 10.23 5.08
CA CYS A 109 -3.31 11.02 4.27
C CYS A 109 -3.33 12.54 4.54
N PHE A 110 -3.85 13.00 5.67
CA PHE A 110 -4.07 14.42 5.93
C PHE A 110 -2.97 15.07 6.79
N SER A 111 -1.70 14.77 6.49
CA SER A 111 -0.52 15.34 7.15
C SER A 111 0.68 15.34 6.19
N GLY A 112 1.45 16.43 6.22
CA GLY A 112 2.72 16.57 5.50
C GLY A 112 3.96 16.10 6.29
N ALA A 113 3.76 15.64 7.52
CA ALA A 113 4.80 15.06 8.37
C ALA A 113 4.57 13.54 8.51
N SER A 114 5.23 12.87 9.45
CA SER A 114 5.23 11.40 9.56
C SER A 114 4.87 10.88 10.95
N HIS A 115 3.85 11.46 11.58
CA HIS A 115 3.55 11.25 13.01
C HIS A 115 2.08 10.95 13.30
N THR A 116 1.20 10.95 12.29
CA THR A 116 -0.23 10.77 12.54
C THR A 116 -0.72 9.35 12.30
N ALA A 117 0.04 8.51 11.58
CA ALA A 117 -0.36 7.12 11.33
C ALA A 117 -0.70 6.38 12.65
N ALA A 118 -1.83 5.66 12.66
CA ALA A 118 -2.31 4.95 13.83
C ALA A 118 -1.38 3.81 14.28
N THR A 119 -0.51 3.32 13.39
CA THR A 119 0.56 2.35 13.72
C THR A 119 1.79 3.00 14.37
N GLY A 120 1.78 4.31 14.58
CA GLY A 120 2.90 5.09 15.12
C GLY A 120 3.67 5.86 14.05
N PRO A 121 4.62 6.71 14.47
CA PRO A 121 5.38 7.57 13.55
C PRO A 121 6.24 6.74 12.59
N ILE A 122 6.47 7.27 11.39
CA ILE A 122 7.46 6.75 10.44
C ILE A 122 8.75 7.54 10.63
N HIS A 123 9.86 6.82 10.76
CA HIS A 123 11.17 7.38 11.07
C HIS A 123 11.99 7.67 9.81
N ASN A 124 12.72 8.78 9.81
CA ASN A 124 13.59 9.13 8.69
C ASN A 124 14.84 8.23 8.65
N PRO A 125 15.16 7.60 7.51
CA PRO A 125 16.33 6.71 7.41
C PRO A 125 17.68 7.43 7.58
N HIS A 126 17.75 8.75 7.39
CA HIS A 126 18.96 9.52 7.63
C HIS A 126 19.15 9.93 9.10
N ASN A 127 18.05 10.06 9.84
CA ASN A 127 18.05 10.30 11.28
C ASN A 127 16.71 9.85 11.90
N PRO A 128 16.68 8.72 12.64
CA PRO A 128 15.43 8.19 13.20
C PRO A 128 14.67 9.12 14.16
N ASP A 129 15.34 10.12 14.73
CA ASP A 129 14.72 11.12 15.61
C ASP A 129 13.95 12.21 14.83
N HIS A 130 13.98 12.17 13.50
CA HIS A 130 13.36 13.16 12.62
C HIS A 130 12.21 12.57 11.79
N SER A 131 11.33 13.46 11.33
CA SER A 131 10.24 13.09 10.42
C SER A 131 10.76 12.62 9.06
N ALA A 132 10.13 11.57 8.52
CA ALA A 132 10.29 11.12 7.14
C ALA A 132 9.47 11.95 6.12
N GLY A 133 8.69 12.95 6.57
CA GLY A 133 7.71 13.67 5.77
C GLY A 133 6.43 12.85 5.50
N GLY A 134 5.45 13.44 4.84
CA GLY A 134 4.16 12.81 4.58
C GLY A 134 3.39 13.44 3.43
N SER A 135 2.26 12.86 3.03
CA SER A 135 1.65 11.67 3.65
C SER A 135 2.24 10.34 3.17
N SER A 136 3.15 10.38 2.19
CA SER A 136 3.83 9.21 1.62
C SER A 136 5.14 8.85 2.35
N GLY A 137 5.21 9.11 3.66
CA GLY A 137 6.43 8.97 4.46
C GLY A 137 7.02 7.56 4.45
N GLY A 138 6.17 6.53 4.55
CA GLY A 138 6.61 5.13 4.48
C GLY A 138 7.22 4.81 3.12
N SER A 139 6.57 5.23 2.02
CA SER A 139 7.09 5.04 0.67
C SER A 139 8.48 5.66 0.50
N ALA A 140 8.65 6.91 0.93
CA ALA A 140 9.93 7.62 0.85
C ALA A 140 11.00 6.95 1.71
N ALA A 141 10.67 6.58 2.95
CA ALA A 141 11.60 5.92 3.87
C ALA A 141 12.08 4.56 3.35
N LEU A 142 11.20 3.77 2.73
CA LEU A 142 11.54 2.46 2.16
C LEU A 142 12.48 2.58 0.95
N VAL A 143 12.24 3.55 0.07
CA VAL A 143 13.15 3.81 -1.06
C VAL A 143 14.49 4.34 -0.55
N ALA A 144 14.49 5.33 0.33
CA ALA A 144 15.71 5.97 0.84
C ALA A 144 16.57 5.02 1.70
N SER A 145 15.97 4.01 2.35
CA SER A 145 16.71 2.96 3.06
C SER A 145 17.19 1.81 2.16
N GLY A 146 16.78 1.79 0.88
CA GLY A 146 17.10 0.70 -0.05
C GLY A 146 16.29 -0.58 0.19
N ALA A 147 15.20 -0.52 0.95
CA ALA A 147 14.33 -1.67 1.20
C ALA A 147 13.51 -2.09 -0.04
N VAL A 148 13.31 -1.16 -0.99
CA VAL A 148 12.72 -1.39 -2.32
C VAL A 148 13.38 -0.49 -3.36
N ASP A 149 13.31 -0.87 -4.64
CA ASP A 149 13.82 -0.05 -5.75
C ASP A 149 12.97 1.22 -5.95
N MET A 150 11.65 1.09 -5.83
CA MET A 150 10.68 2.15 -6.12
C MET A 150 9.48 2.08 -5.17
N ALA A 151 8.71 3.16 -5.11
CA ALA A 151 7.44 3.16 -4.40
C ALA A 151 6.41 4.05 -5.09
N LEU A 152 5.14 3.70 -4.93
CA LEU A 152 4.04 4.59 -5.23
C LEU A 152 3.79 5.54 -4.06
N GLY A 153 3.43 6.78 -4.38
CA GLY A 153 2.95 7.78 -3.44
C GLY A 153 1.55 8.27 -3.82
N GLY A 154 0.98 9.11 -2.96
CA GLY A 154 -0.22 9.88 -3.24
C GLY A 154 0.04 11.31 -2.82
N ASP A 155 -0.37 12.25 -3.66
CA ASP A 155 -0.12 13.68 -3.48
C ASP A 155 -1.45 14.42 -3.58
N GLN A 156 -1.79 15.13 -2.51
CA GLN A 156 -2.93 16.03 -2.44
C GLN A 156 -2.47 17.49 -2.22
N GLY A 157 -1.33 17.69 -1.57
CA GLY A 157 -0.78 19.00 -1.23
C GLY A 157 0.73 18.97 -0.99
N GLY A 158 1.43 17.97 -1.51
CA GLY A 158 2.84 17.66 -1.21
C GLY A 158 3.09 16.17 -0.99
#